data_AF-A0A7W5LJZ1-F1
#
_entry.id   AF-A0A7W5LJZ1-F1
#
_cell.length_a   1.000
_cell.length_b   1.000
_cell.length_c   1.000
_cell.angle_alpha   90.00
_cell.angle_beta   90.00
_cell.angle_gamma   90.00
#
_symmetry.space_group_name_H-M   'P 1'
#
loop_
_entity.id
_entity.type
_entity.pdbx_description
1 polymer ?
#
loop_
_entity_poly.entity_id
_entity_poly.type
_entity_poly.pdbx_seq_one_letter_code
_entity_poly.pdbx_strand_id
1 'polypeptide(L)'
;MQAKHISAPNKSCSDPDFAGLLGKEHAKVKRLVGEGICDHYLVFTNRKYSGGADEKYMKDLLALGVASASIIGVERLHLALDDYPDIRGTLPNLLDPSPFRFNPDDLAEVIGALHSYTKDDGDSAFESAFDFEKLKMPLKNKLNDVSDEYYKQVIVAQSMPHFDRVAQFLQNPRNGEFAALYHDAADELKQKIIVKRAQFGAFDDIFLFMYEQIQQKRDVLKGKRRLISIVLHYMYFNCDIGIKQLEENADVVHADA
;
A
#
# COMPACT_ATOMS: atom_id res chain seq x y z
N MET A 1 17.63 -26.20 -2.99
CA MET A 1 16.70 -25.06 -3.01
C MET A 1 16.08 -24.94 -4.40
N GLN A 2 14.83 -24.53 -4.48
CA GLN A 2 14.13 -24.29 -5.76
C GLN A 2 13.23 -23.06 -5.66
N ALA A 3 13.05 -22.35 -6.78
CA ALA A 3 12.13 -21.22 -6.89
C ALA A 3 11.01 -21.54 -7.88
N LYS A 4 9.77 -21.27 -7.50
CA LYS A 4 8.55 -21.55 -8.28
C LYS A 4 7.77 -20.26 -8.49
N HIS A 5 7.70 -19.80 -9.73
CA HIS A 5 7.05 -18.55 -10.10
C HIS A 5 5.79 -18.81 -10.94
N ILE A 6 4.76 -17.99 -10.75
CA ILE A 6 3.63 -17.86 -11.67
C ILE A 6 3.38 -16.39 -11.99
N SER A 7 3.08 -16.07 -13.25
CA SER A 7 2.83 -14.67 -13.67
C SER A 7 1.46 -14.13 -13.24
N ALA A 8 0.52 -15.00 -12.91
CA ALA A 8 -0.82 -14.60 -12.48
C ALA A 8 -0.77 -14.01 -11.05
N PRO A 9 -1.38 -12.82 -10.83
CA PRO A 9 -1.43 -12.22 -9.51
C PRO A 9 -2.31 -13.01 -8.55
N ASN A 10 -2.10 -12.83 -7.23
CA ASN A 10 -2.95 -13.34 -6.16
C ASN A 10 -3.18 -14.87 -6.12
N LYS A 11 -2.23 -15.66 -6.64
CA LYS A 11 -2.28 -17.11 -6.61
C LYS A 11 -1.91 -17.71 -5.26
N SER A 12 -2.45 -18.88 -4.95
CA SER A 12 -2.22 -19.61 -3.70
C SER A 12 -1.50 -20.93 -3.94
N CYS A 13 -0.74 -21.39 -2.95
CA CYS A 13 -0.19 -22.75 -2.91
C CYS A 13 -1.31 -23.82 -2.77
N SER A 14 -2.49 -23.42 -2.31
CA SER A 14 -3.68 -24.28 -2.25
C SER A 14 -4.32 -24.50 -3.62
N ASP A 15 -3.93 -23.73 -4.65
CA ASP A 15 -4.45 -23.90 -6.00
C ASP A 15 -4.02 -25.27 -6.56
N PRO A 16 -4.90 -25.99 -7.29
CA PRO A 16 -4.63 -27.37 -7.72
C PRO A 16 -3.35 -27.54 -8.57
N ASP A 17 -2.96 -26.50 -9.29
CA ASP A 17 -1.80 -26.53 -10.17
C ASP A 17 -0.46 -26.53 -9.41
N PHE A 18 -0.43 -26.02 -8.17
CA PHE A 18 0.78 -25.99 -7.36
C PHE A 18 1.25 -27.39 -6.96
N ALA A 19 0.33 -28.30 -6.64
CA ALA A 19 0.65 -29.68 -6.31
C ALA A 19 1.37 -30.39 -7.46
N GLY A 20 0.87 -30.22 -8.69
CA GLY A 20 1.51 -30.79 -9.88
C GLY A 20 2.90 -30.19 -10.15
N LEU A 21 3.08 -28.91 -9.83
CA LEU A 21 4.33 -28.21 -9.99
C LEU A 21 5.40 -28.62 -8.96
N LEU A 22 4.99 -28.95 -7.73
CA LEU A 22 5.87 -29.54 -6.71
C LEU A 22 6.21 -31.00 -7.04
N GLY A 23 5.21 -31.78 -7.47
CA GLY A 23 5.36 -33.19 -7.82
C GLY A 23 6.41 -33.46 -8.90
N LYS A 24 6.57 -32.55 -9.86
CA LYS A 24 7.63 -32.62 -10.89
C LYS A 24 9.05 -32.63 -10.33
N GLU A 25 9.26 -32.10 -9.11
CA GLU A 25 10.57 -32.09 -8.46
C GLU A 25 10.87 -33.37 -7.67
N HIS A 26 9.86 -34.18 -7.33
CA HIS A 26 10.01 -35.28 -6.37
C HIS A 26 11.07 -36.31 -6.79
N ALA A 27 11.08 -36.68 -8.08
CA ALA A 27 12.07 -37.64 -8.60
C ALA A 27 13.51 -37.11 -8.47
N LYS A 28 13.71 -35.81 -8.72
CA LYS A 28 15.02 -35.15 -8.59
C LYS A 28 15.45 -35.08 -7.12
N VAL A 29 14.55 -34.68 -6.22
CA VAL A 29 14.86 -34.59 -4.78
C VAL A 29 15.22 -35.97 -4.23
N LYS A 30 14.43 -37.00 -4.53
CA LYS A 30 14.70 -38.38 -4.08
C LYS A 30 16.07 -38.90 -4.56
N ARG A 31 16.45 -38.59 -5.80
CA ARG A 31 17.79 -38.93 -6.33
C ARG A 31 18.90 -38.23 -5.53
N LEU A 32 18.77 -36.93 -5.28
CA LEU A 32 19.79 -36.15 -4.55
C LEU A 32 19.92 -36.56 -3.08
N VAL A 33 18.82 -36.97 -2.45
CA VAL A 33 18.84 -37.60 -1.11
C VAL A 33 19.60 -38.91 -1.16
N GLY A 34 19.31 -39.78 -2.13
CA GLY A 34 20.01 -41.07 -2.29
C GLY A 34 21.51 -40.93 -2.58
N GLU A 35 21.93 -39.83 -3.17
CA GLU A 35 23.34 -39.47 -3.42
C GLU A 35 24.00 -38.79 -2.20
N GLY A 36 23.26 -38.51 -1.12
CA GLY A 36 23.78 -37.81 0.07
C GLY A 36 24.08 -36.32 -0.16
N ILE A 37 23.46 -35.71 -1.17
CA ILE A 37 23.72 -34.31 -1.59
C ILE A 37 22.67 -33.35 -1.00
N CYS A 38 21.51 -33.85 -0.58
CA CYS A 38 20.38 -33.04 -0.18
C CYS A 38 19.77 -33.50 1.15
N ASP A 39 20.16 -32.83 2.24
CA ASP A 39 19.56 -33.05 3.56
C ASP A 39 18.34 -32.13 3.80
N HIS A 40 18.37 -30.92 3.25
CA HIS A 40 17.34 -29.90 3.49
C HIS A 40 16.78 -29.34 2.20
N TYR A 41 15.45 -29.23 2.12
CA TYR A 41 14.78 -28.78 0.90
C TYR A 41 13.92 -27.53 1.11
N LEU A 42 14.34 -26.43 0.48
CA LEU A 42 13.65 -25.14 0.51
C LEU A 42 12.99 -24.85 -0.83
N VAL A 43 11.73 -24.45 -0.80
CA VAL A 43 10.97 -23.97 -1.97
C VAL A 43 10.54 -22.54 -1.73
N PHE A 44 10.97 -21.63 -2.61
CA PHE A 44 10.50 -20.25 -2.66
C PHE A 44 9.41 -20.10 -3.70
N THR A 45 8.35 -19.34 -3.42
CA THR A 45 7.26 -19.11 -4.37
C THR A 45 6.64 -17.73 -4.22
N ASN A 46 6.20 -17.14 -5.33
CA ASN A 46 5.44 -15.87 -5.33
C ASN A 46 3.94 -16.07 -5.07
N ARG A 47 3.53 -17.27 -4.65
CA ARG A 47 2.16 -17.59 -4.23
C ARG A 47 1.98 -17.38 -2.73
N LYS A 48 0.75 -17.12 -2.31
CA LYS A 48 0.40 -17.11 -0.89
C LYS A 48 0.46 -18.52 -0.31
N TYR A 49 1.16 -18.69 0.81
CA TYR A 49 1.13 -19.93 1.58
C TYR A 49 0.15 -19.79 2.74
N SER A 50 -1.13 -20.06 2.47
CA SER A 50 -2.22 -19.90 3.43
C SER A 50 -2.28 -21.07 4.42
N GLY A 51 -2.31 -20.76 5.72
CA GLY A 51 -2.42 -21.74 6.80
C GLY A 51 -3.52 -22.78 6.58
N GLY A 52 -3.14 -24.01 6.24
CA GLY A 52 -4.05 -25.16 6.13
C GLY A 52 -3.89 -26.06 4.90
N ALA A 53 -3.24 -25.62 3.81
CA ALA A 53 -2.92 -26.48 2.65
C ALA A 53 -1.56 -27.20 2.78
N ASP A 54 -0.97 -27.08 3.97
CA ASP A 54 0.47 -27.01 4.18
C ASP A 54 1.04 -28.38 4.57
N GLU A 55 0.32 -29.07 5.44
CA GLU A 55 0.74 -30.34 6.03
C GLU A 55 0.96 -31.41 4.97
N LYS A 56 0.11 -31.43 3.93
CA LYS A 56 0.23 -32.42 2.86
C LYS A 56 1.53 -32.25 2.08
N TYR A 57 1.83 -31.04 1.62
CA TYR A 57 3.06 -30.79 0.85
C TYR A 57 4.30 -31.04 1.70
N MET A 58 4.27 -30.64 2.97
CA MET A 58 5.36 -30.89 3.90
C MET A 58 5.58 -32.37 4.14
N LYS A 59 4.50 -33.15 4.33
CA LYS A 59 4.56 -34.60 4.48
C LYS A 59 5.09 -35.28 3.22
N ASP A 60 4.60 -34.87 2.06
CA ASP A 60 5.03 -35.42 0.76
C ASP A 60 6.54 -35.15 0.53
N LEU A 61 7.03 -33.96 0.88
CA LEU A 61 8.46 -33.62 0.77
C LEU A 61 9.32 -34.42 1.76
N LEU A 62 8.91 -34.52 3.02
CA LEU A 62 9.62 -35.32 4.03
C LEU A 62 9.69 -36.80 3.66
N ALA A 63 8.63 -37.33 3.03
CA ALA A 63 8.60 -38.71 2.53
C ALA A 63 9.64 -38.99 1.43
N LEU A 64 10.27 -37.96 0.85
CA LEU A 64 11.37 -38.10 -0.10
C LEU A 64 12.72 -38.40 0.58
N GLY A 65 12.79 -38.31 1.91
CA GLY A 65 13.96 -38.65 2.73
C GLY A 65 14.85 -37.46 3.11
N VAL A 66 14.37 -36.23 2.93
CA VAL A 66 15.05 -35.03 3.46
C VAL A 66 14.86 -34.92 4.97
N ALA A 67 15.88 -34.45 5.69
CA ALA A 67 15.85 -34.21 7.13
C ALA A 67 14.89 -33.06 7.50
N SER A 68 14.78 -32.04 6.64
CA SER A 68 13.75 -31.01 6.77
C SER A 68 13.35 -30.42 5.42
N ALA A 69 12.14 -29.88 5.38
CA ALA A 69 11.64 -29.13 4.23
C ALA A 69 10.99 -27.82 4.69
N SER A 70 10.88 -26.84 3.80
CA SER A 70 10.01 -25.67 4.01
C SER A 70 9.59 -25.05 2.68
N ILE A 71 8.37 -24.52 2.67
CA ILE A 71 7.83 -23.71 1.58
C ILE A 71 7.73 -22.27 2.10
N ILE A 72 8.34 -21.34 1.37
CA ILE A 72 8.40 -19.92 1.70
C ILE A 72 7.56 -19.19 0.65
N GLY A 73 6.36 -18.79 1.05
CA GLY A 73 5.43 -18.04 0.22
C GLY A 73 5.72 -16.54 0.18
N VAL A 74 4.92 -15.85 -0.61
CA VAL A 74 5.09 -14.43 -0.91
C VAL A 74 4.96 -13.55 0.33
N GLU A 75 4.09 -13.91 1.27
CA GLU A 75 3.95 -13.22 2.55
C GLU A 75 5.24 -13.24 3.38
N ARG A 76 5.93 -14.39 3.45
CA ARG A 76 7.18 -14.49 4.21
C ARG A 76 8.34 -13.83 3.47
N LEU A 77 8.35 -13.89 2.14
CA LEU A 77 9.29 -13.16 1.30
C LEU A 77 9.18 -11.64 1.50
N HIS A 78 7.97 -11.08 1.49
CA HIS A 78 7.76 -9.66 1.76
C HIS A 78 8.24 -9.27 3.15
N LEU A 79 7.87 -10.03 4.18
CA LEU A 79 8.37 -9.78 5.54
C LEU A 79 9.89 -9.79 5.61
N ALA A 80 10.55 -10.74 4.94
CA ALA A 80 12.01 -10.79 4.89
C ALA A 80 12.61 -9.57 4.16
N LEU A 81 12.02 -9.13 3.05
CA LEU A 81 12.49 -7.92 2.35
C LEU A 81 12.27 -6.65 3.16
N ASP A 82 11.24 -6.60 3.99
CA ASP A 82 11.01 -5.48 4.90
C ASP A 82 11.94 -5.55 6.13
N ASP A 83 12.33 -6.74 6.58
CA ASP A 83 13.25 -6.94 7.72
C ASP A 83 14.71 -6.69 7.33
N TYR A 84 15.05 -6.91 6.05
CA TYR A 84 16.40 -6.79 5.50
C TYR A 84 16.42 -5.83 4.30
N PRO A 85 16.27 -4.51 4.53
CA PRO A 85 16.20 -3.51 3.46
C PRO A 85 17.48 -3.48 2.60
N ASP A 86 18.63 -3.84 3.16
CA ASP A 86 19.91 -3.93 2.45
C ASP A 86 19.84 -4.98 1.33
N ILE A 87 19.15 -6.11 1.57
CA ILE A 87 18.95 -7.16 0.57
C ILE A 87 18.08 -6.63 -0.57
N ARG A 88 16.99 -5.91 -0.25
CA ARG A 88 16.13 -5.26 -1.26
C ARG A 88 16.94 -4.32 -2.16
N GLY A 89 17.92 -3.61 -1.60
CA GLY A 89 18.88 -2.76 -2.31
C GLY A 89 19.75 -3.48 -3.34
N THR A 90 19.91 -4.80 -3.23
CA THR A 90 20.75 -5.62 -4.12
C THR A 90 19.97 -6.40 -5.17
N LEU A 91 18.64 -6.45 -5.08
CA LEU A 91 17.83 -7.22 -6.02
C LEU A 91 17.75 -6.55 -7.40
N PRO A 92 17.75 -7.31 -8.51
CA PRO A 92 17.59 -6.77 -9.86
C PRO A 92 16.26 -6.02 -10.03
N ASN A 93 15.29 -6.38 -9.21
CA ASN A 93 13.98 -5.79 -9.15
C ASN A 93 13.82 -4.77 -8.01
N LEU A 94 14.94 -4.20 -7.53
CA LEU A 94 14.92 -2.97 -6.73
C LEU A 94 14.04 -1.89 -7.38
N LEU A 95 13.98 -1.90 -8.71
CA LEU A 95 13.19 -1.03 -9.56
C LEU A 95 11.81 -1.61 -9.96
N ASP A 96 11.43 -2.82 -9.51
CA ASP A 96 10.06 -3.33 -9.73
C ASP A 96 9.10 -2.34 -9.06
N PRO A 97 8.15 -1.77 -9.82
CA PRO A 97 7.57 -0.50 -9.46
C PRO A 97 6.51 -0.74 -8.39
N SER A 98 6.88 -0.48 -7.13
CA SER A 98 5.98 0.35 -6.33
C SER A 98 5.64 1.55 -7.22
N PRO A 99 4.35 1.81 -7.53
CA PRO A 99 4.00 2.78 -8.57
C PRO A 99 4.72 4.12 -8.41
N PHE A 100 4.92 4.54 -7.16
CA PHE A 100 5.93 5.49 -6.72
C PHE A 100 6.44 5.16 -5.31
N ARG A 101 7.42 5.92 -4.82
CA ARG A 101 7.88 5.93 -3.42
C ARG A 101 7.79 7.36 -2.90
N PHE A 102 7.57 7.58 -1.61
CA PHE A 102 7.57 8.91 -0.98
C PHE A 102 8.11 8.78 0.44
N ASN A 103 8.46 9.88 1.09
CA ASN A 103 8.86 9.84 2.49
C ASN A 103 7.60 9.68 3.36
N PRO A 104 7.34 8.52 3.98
CA PRO A 104 6.11 8.36 4.71
C PRO A 104 6.27 8.88 6.16
N ASP A 105 7.50 9.16 6.63
CA ASP A 105 7.78 9.52 8.04
C ASP A 105 7.20 10.89 8.38
N ASP A 106 7.28 11.84 7.44
CA ASP A 106 6.68 13.17 7.55
C ASP A 106 5.19 13.08 7.92
N LEU A 107 4.44 12.21 7.21
CA LEU A 107 3.02 11.99 7.51
C LEU A 107 2.78 11.23 8.81
N ALA A 108 3.68 10.33 9.20
CA ALA A 108 3.56 9.66 10.49
C ALA A 108 3.74 10.62 11.67
N GLU A 109 4.66 11.57 11.55
CA GLU A 109 4.86 12.65 12.53
C GLU A 109 3.64 13.57 12.61
N VAL A 110 3.14 14.03 11.46
CA VAL A 110 1.90 14.83 11.38
C VAL A 110 0.73 14.12 12.04
N ILE A 111 0.53 12.83 11.75
CA ILE A 111 -0.55 12.03 12.36
C ILE A 111 -0.33 11.87 13.87
N GLY A 112 0.91 11.68 14.30
CA GLY A 112 1.30 11.60 15.70
C GLY A 112 0.93 12.88 16.45
N ALA A 113 1.31 14.04 15.92
CA ALA A 113 1.03 15.35 16.48
C ALA A 113 -0.46 15.70 16.44
N LEU A 114 -1.14 15.43 15.32
CA LEU A 114 -2.59 15.60 15.19
C LEU A 114 -3.32 14.81 16.28
N HIS A 115 -2.94 13.56 16.52
CA HIS A 115 -3.55 12.75 17.58
C HIS A 115 -3.30 13.29 18.99
N SER A 116 -2.16 13.93 19.25
CA SER A 116 -1.87 14.56 20.55
C SER A 116 -2.67 15.84 20.73
N TYR A 117 -2.69 16.71 19.71
CA TYR A 117 -3.57 17.88 19.65
C TYR A 117 -5.03 17.50 19.91
N THR A 118 -5.43 16.35 19.38
CA THR A 118 -6.74 15.75 19.56
C THR A 118 -7.08 15.34 21.01
N LYS A 119 -6.10 15.07 21.86
CA LYS A 119 -6.35 14.69 23.27
C LYS A 119 -6.45 15.91 24.18
N ASP A 120 -5.74 16.97 23.84
CA ASP A 120 -5.62 18.16 24.69
C ASP A 120 -6.82 19.12 24.54
N ASP A 121 -7.49 19.13 23.38
CA ASP A 121 -8.65 20.02 23.12
C ASP A 121 -9.99 19.50 23.67
N GLY A 122 -10.00 18.38 24.40
CA GLY A 122 -11.22 17.76 24.95
C GLY A 122 -12.11 17.14 23.86
N ASP A 123 -12.95 16.18 24.26
CA ASP A 123 -13.96 15.54 23.40
C ASP A 123 -15.11 16.53 23.06
N SER A 124 -14.79 17.70 22.50
CA SER A 124 -15.81 18.46 21.80
C SER A 124 -16.14 17.70 20.53
N ALA A 125 -17.24 16.96 20.58
CA ALA A 125 -17.96 16.52 19.41
C ALA A 125 -18.34 17.77 18.60
N PHE A 126 -17.42 18.24 17.77
CA PHE A 126 -17.74 19.16 16.70
C PHE A 126 -18.52 18.33 15.68
N GLU A 127 -19.83 18.22 15.91
CA GLU A 127 -20.79 17.99 14.85
C GLU A 127 -20.73 19.21 13.93
N SER A 128 -19.69 19.28 13.10
CA SER A 128 -19.71 20.20 11.99
C SER A 128 -20.68 19.62 10.97
N ALA A 129 -21.91 20.11 11.01
CA ALA A 129 -22.83 20.05 9.89
C ALA A 129 -22.21 20.89 8.76
N PHE A 130 -21.16 20.37 8.14
CA PHE A 130 -20.54 21.01 6.98
C PHE A 130 -21.57 20.97 5.85
N ASP A 131 -21.85 22.11 5.23
CA ASP A 131 -22.87 22.21 4.20
C ASP A 131 -22.36 21.52 2.90
N PHE A 132 -22.62 20.20 2.83
CA PHE A 132 -22.05 19.24 1.87
C PHE A 132 -22.41 19.54 0.41
N GLU A 133 -23.37 20.43 0.13
CA GLU A 133 -23.89 20.73 -1.21
C GLU A 133 -23.01 21.70 -2.02
N LYS A 134 -22.08 22.44 -1.40
CA LYS A 134 -21.33 23.50 -2.12
C LYS A 134 -20.11 23.03 -2.91
N LEU A 135 -19.79 21.74 -2.91
CA LEU A 135 -18.48 21.30 -3.38
C LEU A 135 -18.47 20.87 -4.86
N LYS A 136 -17.47 21.37 -5.60
CA LYS A 136 -17.02 20.88 -6.92
C LYS A 136 -16.52 19.41 -6.90
N MET A 137 -16.78 18.67 -5.82
CA MET A 137 -16.31 17.31 -5.57
C MET A 137 -16.86 16.27 -6.54
N PRO A 138 -18.14 16.32 -6.99
CA PRO A 138 -18.61 15.39 -8.01
C PRO A 138 -17.79 15.45 -9.30
N LEU A 139 -17.43 16.66 -9.74
CA LEU A 139 -16.57 16.86 -10.91
C LEU A 139 -15.15 16.35 -10.64
N LYS A 140 -14.58 16.66 -9.47
CA LYS A 140 -13.24 16.22 -9.08
C LYS A 140 -13.13 14.69 -9.00
N ASN A 141 -14.11 14.04 -8.37
CA ASN A 141 -14.17 12.58 -8.25
C ASN A 141 -14.21 11.92 -9.62
N LYS A 142 -15.01 12.48 -10.54
CA LYS A 142 -15.03 12.02 -11.93
C LYS A 142 -13.69 12.22 -12.63
N LEU A 143 -13.01 13.36 -12.43
CA LEU A 143 -11.70 13.63 -13.03
C LEU A 143 -10.60 12.71 -12.52
N ASN A 144 -10.66 12.32 -11.25
CA ASN A 144 -9.65 11.48 -10.63
C ASN A 144 -10.01 9.98 -10.69
N ASP A 145 -11.26 9.66 -11.07
CA ASP A 145 -11.84 8.31 -11.06
C ASP A 145 -11.86 7.71 -9.64
N VAL A 146 -12.46 8.47 -8.71
CA VAL A 146 -12.83 7.99 -7.37
C VAL A 146 -14.19 7.29 -7.48
N SER A 147 -14.33 6.08 -6.94
CA SER A 147 -15.61 5.38 -7.02
C SER A 147 -16.68 6.01 -6.12
N ASP A 148 -17.94 5.99 -6.57
CA ASP A 148 -19.07 6.55 -5.82
C ASP A 148 -19.25 5.88 -4.44
N GLU A 149 -19.06 4.56 -4.38
CA GLU A 149 -19.21 3.80 -3.14
C GLU A 149 -18.09 4.16 -2.15
N TYR A 150 -16.83 4.22 -2.61
CA TYR A 150 -15.72 4.63 -1.77
C TYR A 150 -15.91 6.06 -1.25
N TYR A 151 -16.29 6.99 -2.13
CA TYR A 151 -16.55 8.37 -1.75
C TYR A 151 -17.63 8.46 -0.66
N LYS A 152 -18.79 7.83 -0.85
CA LYS A 152 -19.91 7.90 0.10
C LYS A 152 -19.61 7.19 1.42
N GLN A 153 -19.14 5.94 1.36
CA GLN A 153 -18.98 5.10 2.55
C GLN A 153 -17.70 5.38 3.35
N VAL A 154 -16.66 5.89 2.70
CA VAL A 154 -15.34 6.06 3.33
C VAL A 154 -14.99 7.52 3.49
N ILE A 155 -15.02 8.31 2.42
CA ILE A 155 -14.65 9.74 2.50
C ILE A 155 -15.71 10.50 3.29
N VAL A 156 -16.97 10.50 2.82
CA VAL A 156 -18.07 11.25 3.45
C VAL A 156 -18.39 10.71 4.84
N ALA A 157 -18.70 9.41 4.96
CA ALA A 157 -19.18 8.87 6.22
C ALA A 157 -18.11 8.78 7.33
N GLN A 158 -16.84 8.52 6.98
CA GLN A 158 -15.82 8.22 7.99
C GLN A 158 -14.77 9.32 8.19
N SER A 159 -14.49 10.11 7.15
CA SER A 159 -13.33 11.01 7.12
C SER A 159 -13.69 12.48 7.18
N MET A 160 -14.66 12.93 6.37
CA MET A 160 -15.12 14.32 6.33
C MET A 160 -15.51 14.91 7.69
N PRO A 161 -16.14 14.16 8.63
CA PRO A 161 -16.45 14.68 9.97
C PRO A 161 -15.23 15.16 10.76
N HIS A 162 -14.01 14.81 10.34
CA HIS A 162 -12.76 15.18 11.00
C HIS A 162 -12.00 16.30 10.27
N PHE A 163 -12.46 16.79 9.12
CA PHE A 163 -11.69 17.72 8.28
C PHE A 163 -11.47 19.07 8.94
N ASP A 164 -12.47 19.64 9.61
CA ASP A 164 -12.31 20.90 10.33
C ASP A 164 -11.24 20.80 11.42
N ARG A 165 -11.14 19.64 12.05
CA ARG A 165 -10.11 19.38 13.06
C ARG A 165 -8.71 19.35 12.46
N VAL A 166 -8.55 18.71 11.31
CA VAL A 166 -7.27 18.72 10.58
C VAL A 166 -6.93 20.16 10.17
N ALA A 167 -7.91 20.93 9.69
CA ALA A 167 -7.71 22.32 9.32
C ALA A 167 -7.26 23.19 10.52
N GLN A 168 -7.92 23.07 11.66
CA GLN A 168 -7.55 23.78 12.89
C GLN A 168 -6.15 23.41 13.36
N PHE A 169 -5.81 22.12 13.32
CA PHE A 169 -4.47 21.65 13.66
C PHE A 169 -3.39 22.29 12.78
N LEU A 170 -3.58 22.29 11.46
CA LEU A 170 -2.62 22.84 10.50
C LEU A 170 -2.52 24.37 10.54
N GLN A 171 -3.63 25.07 10.85
CA GLN A 171 -3.66 26.53 10.94
C GLN A 171 -3.10 27.07 12.26
N ASN A 172 -2.97 26.22 13.29
CA ASN A 172 -2.45 26.64 14.58
C ASN A 172 -0.95 26.98 14.48
N PRO A 173 -0.52 28.22 14.78
CA PRO A 173 0.89 28.61 14.66
C PRO A 173 1.86 27.77 15.48
N ARG A 174 1.41 27.14 16.57
CA ARG A 174 2.23 26.24 17.40
C ARG A 174 2.59 24.93 16.68
N ASN A 175 1.79 24.54 15.69
CA ASN A 175 1.98 23.32 14.91
C ASN A 175 2.67 23.61 13.56
N GLY A 176 3.29 24.78 13.40
CA GLY A 176 3.86 25.21 12.12
C GLY A 176 4.86 24.24 11.51
N GLU A 177 5.65 23.54 12.35
CA GLU A 177 6.56 22.49 11.89
C GLU A 177 5.83 21.30 11.25
N PHE A 178 4.72 20.85 11.87
CA PHE A 178 3.90 19.76 11.32
C PHE A 178 3.11 20.21 10.09
N ALA A 179 2.69 21.47 10.04
CA ALA A 179 2.07 22.02 8.83
C ALA A 179 3.05 22.02 7.65
N ALA A 180 4.32 22.37 7.88
CA ALA A 180 5.36 22.28 6.85
C ALA A 180 5.56 20.83 6.37
N LEU A 181 5.71 19.87 7.29
CA LEU A 181 5.82 18.44 6.93
C LEU A 181 4.61 17.92 6.13
N TYR A 182 3.40 18.37 6.50
CA TYR A 182 2.17 18.04 5.76
C TYR A 182 2.23 18.56 4.33
N HIS A 183 2.62 19.83 4.12
CA HIS A 183 2.68 20.44 2.81
C HIS A 183 3.80 19.86 1.94
N ASP A 184 4.98 19.61 2.50
CA ASP A 184 6.09 18.96 1.79
C ASP A 184 5.69 17.57 1.27
N ALA A 185 5.06 16.76 2.12
CA ALA A 185 4.55 15.45 1.75
C ALA A 185 3.43 15.54 0.71
N ALA A 186 2.51 16.50 0.84
CA ALA A 186 1.42 16.68 -0.12
C ALA A 186 1.94 17.07 -1.51
N ASP A 187 2.92 17.98 -1.60
CA ASP A 187 3.55 18.39 -2.85
C ASP A 187 4.33 17.24 -3.50
N GLU A 188 5.08 16.46 -2.71
CA GLU A 188 5.77 15.26 -3.20
C GLU A 188 4.76 14.23 -3.77
N LEU A 189 3.70 13.95 -3.02
CA LEU A 189 2.65 13.01 -3.42
C LEU A 189 1.93 13.49 -4.69
N LYS A 190 1.57 14.77 -4.78
CA LYS A 190 0.89 15.34 -5.94
C LYS A 190 1.68 15.10 -7.22
N GLN A 191 2.98 15.44 -7.22
CA GLN A 191 3.85 15.27 -8.38
C GLN A 191 3.92 13.79 -8.82
N LYS A 192 4.08 12.89 -7.85
CA LYS A 192 4.21 11.45 -8.10
C LYS A 192 2.92 10.83 -8.59
N ILE A 193 1.78 11.20 -8.00
CA ILE A 193 0.45 10.74 -8.40
C ILE A 193 0.18 11.16 -9.84
N ILE A 194 0.47 12.41 -10.23
CA ILE A 194 0.27 12.89 -11.61
C ILE A 194 1.05 12.01 -12.61
N VAL A 195 2.33 11.75 -12.34
CA VAL A 195 3.20 10.97 -13.24
C VAL A 195 2.79 9.49 -13.30
N LYS A 196 2.27 8.94 -12.20
CA LYS A 196 2.05 7.50 -12.03
C LYS A 196 0.58 7.10 -12.06
N ARG A 197 -0.33 8.06 -12.28
CA ARG A 197 -1.78 7.84 -12.26
C ARG A 197 -2.22 6.67 -13.15
N ALA A 198 -1.62 6.53 -14.33
CA ALA A 198 -1.92 5.48 -15.30
C ALA A 198 -1.57 4.06 -14.83
N GLN A 199 -0.80 3.90 -13.74
CA GLN A 199 -0.47 2.59 -13.16
C GLN A 199 -1.55 2.08 -12.19
N PHE A 200 -2.56 2.89 -11.90
CA PHE A 200 -3.67 2.57 -11.02
C PHE A 200 -4.98 2.54 -11.81
N GLY A 201 -5.92 1.70 -11.39
CA GLY A 201 -7.28 1.71 -11.95
C GLY A 201 -8.02 2.95 -11.47
N ALA A 202 -8.51 2.89 -10.24
CA ALA A 202 -9.21 3.98 -9.58
C ALA A 202 -8.27 4.81 -8.70
N PHE A 203 -8.69 6.02 -8.32
CA PHE A 203 -7.96 6.80 -7.31
C PHE A 203 -8.03 6.14 -5.92
N ASP A 204 -9.06 5.33 -5.67
CA ASP A 204 -9.23 4.52 -4.47
C ASP A 204 -8.02 3.61 -4.25
N ASP A 205 -7.45 3.05 -5.33
CA ASP A 205 -6.25 2.22 -5.30
C ASP A 205 -5.02 3.02 -4.83
N ILE A 206 -4.98 4.32 -5.15
CA ILE A 206 -3.91 5.23 -4.72
C ILE A 206 -4.02 5.51 -3.23
N PHE A 207 -5.24 5.75 -2.72
CA PHE A 207 -5.46 5.90 -1.28
C PHE A 207 -5.03 4.65 -0.51
N LEU A 208 -5.42 3.47 -0.99
CA LEU A 208 -5.04 2.21 -0.38
C LEU A 208 -3.51 2.02 -0.40
N PHE A 209 -2.88 2.28 -1.54
CA PHE A 209 -1.42 2.22 -1.68
C PHE A 209 -0.71 3.14 -0.69
N MET A 210 -1.07 4.43 -0.64
CA MET A 210 -0.47 5.39 0.28
C MET A 210 -0.71 5.01 1.74
N TYR A 211 -1.91 4.54 2.06
CA TYR A 211 -2.25 4.05 3.40
C TYR A 211 -1.32 2.91 3.82
N GLU A 212 -1.11 1.92 2.95
CA GLU A 212 -0.22 0.79 3.23
C GLU A 212 1.23 1.26 3.43
N GLN A 213 1.73 2.16 2.59
CA GLN A 213 3.08 2.72 2.73
C GLN A 213 3.26 3.48 4.04
N ILE A 214 2.27 4.26 4.48
CA ILE A 214 2.35 5.04 5.74
C ILE A 214 2.23 4.13 6.96
N GLN A 215 1.36 3.11 6.90
CA GLN A 215 1.11 2.19 8.01
C GLN A 215 2.32 1.27 8.31
N GLN A 216 3.11 0.92 7.29
CA GLN A 216 4.17 -0.08 7.41
C GLN A 216 5.15 0.22 8.56
N LYS A 217 5.26 -0.74 9.49
CA LYS A 217 6.27 -0.83 10.56
C LYS A 217 6.49 0.45 11.41
N ARG A 218 5.40 1.11 11.82
CA ARG A 218 5.47 2.31 12.67
C ARG A 218 4.68 2.19 13.97
N ASP A 219 5.40 2.01 15.08
CA ASP A 219 4.82 1.99 16.42
C ASP A 219 4.11 3.30 16.76
N VAL A 220 4.59 4.44 16.23
CA VAL A 220 3.97 5.76 16.42
C VAL A 220 2.52 5.82 15.92
N LEU A 221 2.14 4.96 14.97
CA LEU A 221 0.79 4.85 14.39
C LEU A 221 -0.10 3.80 15.07
N LYS A 222 0.39 3.08 16.09
CA LYS A 222 -0.40 2.09 16.82
C LYS A 222 -1.62 2.76 17.48
N GLY A 223 -2.82 2.26 17.17
CA GLY A 223 -4.09 2.84 17.63
C GLY A 223 -4.53 4.12 16.90
N LYS A 224 -3.76 4.61 15.92
CA LYS A 224 -4.00 5.88 15.21
C LYS A 224 -4.25 5.70 13.71
N ARG A 225 -4.31 4.46 13.21
CA ARG A 225 -4.39 4.13 11.77
C ARG A 225 -5.54 4.80 11.02
N ARG A 226 -6.69 5.01 11.70
CA ARG A 226 -7.82 5.76 11.12
C ARG A 226 -7.43 7.16 10.66
N LEU A 227 -6.50 7.82 11.36
CA LEU A 227 -6.05 9.16 11.03
C LEU A 227 -5.26 9.21 9.71
N ILE A 228 -4.66 8.10 9.28
CA ILE A 228 -3.97 8.02 7.97
C ILE A 228 -4.97 8.33 6.86
N SER A 229 -6.09 7.59 6.81
CA SER A 229 -7.13 7.80 5.81
C SER A 229 -7.74 9.20 5.91
N ILE A 230 -7.98 9.71 7.13
CA ILE A 230 -8.51 11.06 7.34
C ILE A 230 -7.59 12.12 6.73
N VAL A 231 -6.28 12.06 7.00
CA VAL A 231 -5.30 13.02 6.48
C VAL A 231 -5.18 12.93 4.95
N LEU A 232 -5.13 11.72 4.38
CA LEU A 232 -5.08 11.53 2.92
C LEU A 232 -6.34 12.05 2.23
N HIS A 233 -7.52 11.77 2.79
CA HIS A 233 -8.78 12.28 2.24
C HIS A 233 -8.89 13.80 2.40
N TYR A 234 -8.34 14.37 3.48
CA TYR A 234 -8.28 15.82 3.67
C TYR A 234 -7.40 16.49 2.61
N MET A 235 -6.21 15.94 2.32
CA MET A 235 -5.35 16.41 1.20
C MET A 235 -6.09 16.37 -0.14
N TYR A 236 -6.81 15.27 -0.39
CA TYR A 236 -7.61 15.17 -1.61
C TYR A 236 -8.73 16.20 -1.60
N PHE A 237 -9.44 16.37 -0.49
CA PHE A 237 -10.54 17.33 -0.42
C PHE A 237 -10.10 18.77 -0.69
N ASN A 238 -8.96 19.20 -0.11
CA ASN A 238 -8.41 20.55 -0.30
C ASN A 238 -7.64 20.74 -1.60
N CYS A 239 -7.56 19.71 -2.45
CA CYS A 239 -6.84 19.74 -3.73
C CYS A 239 -5.32 19.87 -3.62
N ASP A 240 -4.78 19.45 -2.48
CA ASP A 240 -3.34 19.25 -2.33
C ASP A 240 -2.89 18.05 -3.18
N ILE A 241 -3.73 17.01 -3.26
CA ILE A 241 -3.56 15.88 -4.19
C ILE A 241 -4.76 15.71 -5.15
N GLY A 242 -4.48 15.06 -6.28
CA GLY A 242 -5.44 14.85 -7.37
C GLY A 242 -5.62 16.08 -8.27
N ILE A 243 -6.18 15.85 -9.46
CA ILE A 243 -6.39 16.88 -10.48
C ILE A 243 -7.55 17.79 -10.06
N LYS A 244 -7.36 19.11 -10.20
CA LYS A 244 -8.34 20.13 -9.81
C LYS A 244 -9.28 20.51 -10.97
N GLN A 245 -8.74 20.68 -12.18
CA GLN A 245 -9.44 20.91 -13.45
C GLN A 245 -8.54 20.40 -14.59
N LEU A 246 -9.12 20.04 -15.74
CA LEU A 246 -8.33 19.84 -16.97
C LEU A 246 -7.77 21.20 -17.38
N GLU A 247 -6.46 21.32 -17.57
CA GLU A 247 -5.93 22.45 -18.31
C GLU A 247 -6.47 22.33 -19.74
N GLU A 248 -7.30 23.29 -20.17
CA GLU A 248 -7.56 23.48 -21.59
C GLU A 248 -6.22 23.85 -22.22
N ASN A 249 -5.53 22.86 -22.80
CA ASN A 249 -4.48 23.14 -23.75
C ASN A 249 -5.14 23.94 -24.88
N ALA A 250 -4.90 25.24 -24.90
CA ALA A 250 -5.17 26.04 -26.08
C ALA A 250 -4.35 25.42 -27.21
N ASP A 251 -5.03 24.74 -28.12
CA ASP A 251 -4.46 24.36 -29.41
C ASP A 251 -3.89 25.62 -30.04
N VAL A 252 -2.55 25.71 -30.02
CA VAL A 252 -1.82 26.68 -30.82
C VAL A 252 -2.00 26.25 -32.27
N VAL A 253 -3.08 26.71 -32.88
CA VAL A 253 -3.20 26.80 -34.33
C VAL A 253 -2.25 27.90 -34.77
N HIS A 254 -0.97 27.55 -34.90
CA HIS A 254 -0.09 28.18 -35.86
C HIS A 254 0.17 27.19 -36.99
N ALA A 255 -0.76 27.19 -37.95
CA ALA A 255 -0.51 26.73 -39.29
C ALA A 255 -1.20 27.71 -40.26
N ASP A 256 -0.35 28.51 -40.89
CA ASP A 256 -0.44 29.07 -42.24
C ASP A 256 -1.59 30.03 -42.61
N ALA A 257 -1.22 31.32 -42.67
CA ALA A 257 -1.49 32.21 -43.81
C ALA A 257 -0.43 33.31 -43.89
#